data_AF-A0A6L9QAV5-F1
#
_entry.id   AF-A0A6L9QAV5-F1
#
_cell.length_a   1.000
_cell.length_b   1.000
_cell.length_c   1.000
_cell.angle_alpha   90.00
_cell.angle_beta   90.00
_cell.angle_gamma   90.00
#
_symmetry.space_group_name_H-M   'P 1'
#
loop_
_entity.id
_entity.type
_entity.pdbx_description
1 polymer ?
#
loop_
_entity_poly.entity_id
_entity_poly.type
_entity_poly.pdbx_seq_one_letter_code
_entity_poly.pdbx_strand_id
1 'polypeptide(L)' 'MNAVLNGREVDAAALCKEIERRCPGVMAWFGSYTFHWWAMVWVGRWRLVEASTPRELLTKIQAGRSAPPAGR' A
#
# COMPACT_ATOMS: atom_id res chain seq x y z
N MET A 1 3.74 -15.57 3.24
CA MET A 1 4.44 -15.22 1.99
C MET A 1 5.46 -14.18 2.35
N ASN A 2 6.71 -14.37 1.92
CA ASN A 2 7.80 -13.47 2.27
C ASN A 2 8.15 -12.59 1.06
N ALA A 3 8.56 -11.35 1.32
CA ALA A 3 9.07 -10.42 0.31
C ALA A 3 10.57 -10.18 0.54
N VAL A 4 11.29 -9.74 -0.48
CA VAL A 4 12.69 -9.32 -0.33
C VAL A 4 12.74 -7.79 -0.36
N LEU A 5 13.23 -7.18 0.70
CA LEU A 5 13.46 -5.73 0.80
C LEU A 5 14.93 -5.48 1.13
N ASN A 6 15.63 -4.71 0.28
CA ASN A 6 17.06 -4.41 0.44
C ASN A 6 17.93 -5.67 0.67
N GLY A 7 17.60 -6.78 -0.02
CA GLY A 7 18.29 -8.06 0.12
C GLY A 7 17.95 -8.87 1.37
N ARG A 8 16.95 -8.46 2.16
CA ARG A 8 16.47 -9.18 3.34
C ARG A 8 15.08 -9.73 3.12
N GLU A 9 14.87 -10.97 3.54
CA GLU A 9 13.56 -11.58 3.58
C GLU A 9 12.74 -10.95 4.71
N VAL A 10 11.51 -10.55 4.39
CA VAL A 10 10.56 -9.93 5.32
C VAL A 10 9.21 -10.61 5.20
N ASP A 11 8.47 -10.67 6.30
CA ASP A 11 7.09 -11.17 6.28
C ASP A 11 6.18 -10.13 5.62
N ALA A 12 5.75 -10.42 4.39
CA ALA A 12 4.91 -9.51 3.64
C ALA A 12 3.52 -9.37 4.25
N ALA A 13 2.98 -10.44 4.85
CA ALA A 13 1.67 -10.42 5.48
C ALA A 13 1.68 -9.55 6.75
N ALA A 14 2.74 -9.63 7.56
CA ALA A 14 2.90 -8.76 8.72
C ALA A 14 2.98 -7.28 8.31
N LEU A 15 3.72 -6.97 7.25
CA LEU A 15 3.84 -5.60 6.73
C LEU A 15 2.51 -5.07 6.16
N CYS A 16 1.76 -5.90 5.44
CA CYS A 16 0.43 -5.52 4.94
C CYS A 16 -0.53 -5.21 6.10
N LYS A 17 -0.59 -6.09 7.11
CA LYS A 17 -1.42 -5.86 8.31
C LYS A 17 -1.07 -4.56 9.03
N GLU A 18 0.22 -4.22 9.10
CA GLU A 18 0.66 -2.95 9.70
C GLU A 18 0.23 -1.73 8.88
N ILE A 19 0.26 -1.83 7.54
CA ILE A 19 -0.26 -0.78 6.66
C ILE A 19 -1.78 -0.60 6.87
N GLU A 20 -2.53 -1.69 6.86
CA GLU A 20 -3.99 -1.68 7.05
C GLU A 20 -4.39 -1.12 8.42
N ARG A 21 -3.63 -1.45 9.47
CA ARG A 21 -3.80 -0.89 10.81
C ARG A 21 -3.56 0.62 10.86
N ARG A 22 -2.55 1.12 10.15
CA ARG A 22 -2.25 2.56 10.06
C ARG A 22 -3.20 3.32 9.14
N CYS A 23 -3.83 2.64 8.20
CA CYS A 23 -4.71 3.22 7.20
C CYS A 23 -6.04 2.45 7.14
N PRO A 24 -6.97 2.69 8.09
CA PRO A 24 -8.24 1.95 8.16
C PRO A 24 -9.02 2.03 6.84
N GLY A 25 -9.53 0.91 6.33
CA GLY A 25 -10.26 0.84 5.06
C GLY A 25 -9.39 0.74 3.80
N VAL A 26 -8.08 0.55 3.96
CA VAL A 26 -7.18 0.12 2.88
C VAL A 26 -7.08 -1.40 2.88
N MET A 27 -6.95 -1.98 1.69
CA MET A 27 -6.55 -3.38 1.50
C MET A 27 -5.16 -3.40 0.86
N ALA A 28 -4.17 -4.00 1.53
CA ALA A 28 -2.78 -3.99 1.08
C ALA A 28 -2.28 -5.42 0.78
N TRP A 29 -1.46 -5.56 -0.25
CA TRP A 29 -0.83 -6.83 -0.60
C TRP A 29 0.53 -6.66 -1.27
N PHE A 30 1.33 -7.72 -1.25
CA PHE A 30 2.57 -7.83 -2.01
C PHE A 30 2.35 -8.72 -3.23
N GLY A 31 2.66 -8.21 -4.42
CA GLY A 31 2.62 -8.96 -5.66
C GLY A 31 3.92 -9.74 -5.85
N SER A 32 3.90 -11.06 -5.65
CA SER A 32 5.09 -11.91 -5.80
C SER A 32 5.63 -11.97 -7.23
N TYR A 33 4.78 -11.76 -8.23
CA TYR A 33 5.18 -11.73 -9.64
C TYR A 33 5.79 -10.39 -10.06
N THR A 34 5.24 -9.28 -9.53
CA THR A 34 5.71 -7.94 -9.88
C THR A 34 6.80 -7.44 -8.93
N PHE A 35 6.97 -8.07 -7.77
CA PHE A 35 7.79 -7.59 -6.65
C PHE A 35 7.42 -6.18 -6.18
N HIS A 36 6.15 -5.79 -6.36
CA HIS A 36 5.62 -4.50 -5.93
C HIS A 36 4.59 -4.66 -4.81
N TRP A 37 4.47 -3.59 -4.03
CA TRP A 37 3.46 -3.42 -3.00
C TRP A 37 2.28 -2.67 -3.58
N TRP A 38 1.09 -3.16 -3.25
CA TRP A 38 -0.15 -2.65 -3.79
C TRP A 38 -1.11 -2.32 -2.66
N ALA A 39 -1.95 -1.31 -2.89
CA ALA A 39 -3.06 -1.00 -2.02
C ALA A 39 -4.27 -0.53 -2.81
N MET A 40 -5.45 -0.99 -2.38
CA MET A 40 -6.73 -0.45 -2.81
C MET A 40 -7.23 0.53 -1.76
N VAL A 41 -7.45 1.78 -2.18
CA VAL A 41 -7.77 2.91 -1.30
C VAL A 41 -9.04 3.61 -1.78
N TRP A 42 -9.95 3.92 -0.86
CA TRP A 42 -11.08 4.80 -1.14
C TRP A 42 -10.73 6.26 -0.88
N VAL A 43 -10.84 7.11 -1.91
CA VAL A 43 -10.60 8.57 -1.85
C VAL A 43 -11.74 9.36 -2.52
N GLY A 44 -12.98 8.91 -2.33
CA GLY A 44 -14.16 9.35 -3.11
C GLY A 44 -14.37 8.55 -4.41
N ARG A 45 -13.35 7.79 -4.82
CA ARG A 45 -13.40 6.68 -5.77
C ARG A 45 -12.37 5.63 -5.36
N TRP A 46 -12.54 4.38 -5.82
CA TRP A 46 -11.50 3.36 -5.65
C TRP A 46 -10.26 3.72 -6.46
N ARG A 47 -9.10 3.67 -5.83
CA ARG A 47 -7.80 3.90 -6.44
C ARG A 47 -6.86 2.75 -6.11
N LEU A 48 -6.21 2.22 -7.14
CA LEU A 48 -5.09 1.31 -7.01
C LEU A 48 -3.80 2.12 -6.85
N VAL A 49 -3.02 1.80 -5.82
CA VAL A 49 -1.74 2.45 -5.53
C VAL A 49 -0.65 1.38 -5.57
N GLU A 50 0.42 1.69 -6.29
CA GLU A 50 1.60 0.83 -6.44
C GLU A 50 2.83 1.50 -5.84
N ALA A 51 3.72 0.72 -5.22
CA ALA A 51 5.01 1.17 -4.73
C ALA A 51 6.03 0.02 -4.70
N SER A 52 7.32 0.35 -4.77
CA SER A 52 8.39 -0.66 -4.69
C SER A 52 8.73 -1.04 -3.25
N THR A 53 8.27 -0.26 -2.25
CA THR A 53 8.48 -0.56 -0.82
C THR A 53 7.22 -0.32 0.02
N PRO A 54 7.07 -0.98 1.19
CA PRO A 54 5.95 -0.73 2.10
C PRO A 54 5.87 0.73 2.56
N ARG A 55 7.03 1.35 2.80
CA ARG A 55 7.12 2.74 3.27
C ARG A 55 6.61 3.72 2.20
N GLU A 56 7.04 3.51 0.96
CA GLU A 56 6.57 4.31 -0.17
C GLU A 56 5.06 4.11 -0.39
N LEU A 57 4.56 2.87 -0.26
CA LEU A 57 3.13 2.58 -0.35
C LEU A 57 2.34 3.41 0.68
N LEU A 58 2.79 3.41 1.94
CA LEU A 58 2.16 4.18 3.01
C LEU A 58 2.14 5.68 2.71
N THR A 59 3.26 6.25 2.23
CA THR A 59 3.33 7.65 1.83
C THR A 59 2.35 7.97 0.71
N LYS A 60 2.25 7.13 -0.31
CA LYS A 60 1.30 7.32 -1.44
C LYS A 60 -0.15 7.20 -1.00
N ILE A 61 -0.49 6.28 -0.10
CA ILE A 61 -1.83 6.14 0.50
C ILE A 61 -2.21 7.44 1.23
N GLN A 62 -1.32 7.95 2.09
CA GLN A 62 -1.55 9.16 2.87
C GLN A 62 -1.74 10.39 1.96
N ALA A 63 -0.88 10.55 0.95
CA ALA A 63 -1.02 11.63 -0.02
C ALA A 63 -2.35 11.57 -0.79
N GLY A 64 -2.80 10.37 -1.18
CA GLY A 64 -4.08 10.19 -1.88
C GLY A 64 -5.31 10.56 -1.03
N ARG A 65 -5.23 10.36 0.29
CA ARG A 65 -6.32 10.70 1.24
C ARG A 65 -6.40 12.17 1.59
N SER A 66 -5.27 12.87 1.59
CA SER A 66 -5.21 14.31 1.91
C SER A 66 -5.53 15.21 0.71
N ALA A 67 -5.54 14.66 -0.51
CA ALA A 67 -5.94 15.42 -1.68
C ALA A 67 -7.45 15.73 -1.60
N PRO A 68 -7.89 16.99 -1.84
CA PRO A 68 -9.30 17.30 -1.93
C PRO A 68 -9.95 16.41 -3.00
N PRO A 69 -11.21 15.96 -2.80
CA PRO A 69 -11.93 15.24 -3.85
C PRO A 69 -11.92 16.12 -5.09
N ALA A 70 -11.38 15.59 -6.20
CA ALA A 70 -11.42 16.29 -7.48
C ALA A 70 -12.89 16.62 -7.75
N GLY A 71 -13.22 17.91 -7.73
CA GLY A 71 -14.57 18.43 -7.85
C GLY A 71 -15.27 17.87 -9.07
N ARG A 72 -16.54 17.50 -8.86
CA ARG A 72 -17.48 17.02 -9.87
C ARG A 72 -17.85 18.13 -10.86
#